data_AF-A0A8R7Q2P4-F1
#
_entry.id   AF-A0A8R7Q2P4-F1
#
_cell.length_a   1.000
_cell.length_b   1.000
_cell.length_c   1.000
_cell.angle_alpha   90.00
_cell.angle_beta   90.00
_cell.angle_gamma   90.00
#
_symmetry.space_group_name_H-M   'P 1'
#
loop_
_entity.id
_entity.type
_entity.pdbx_description
1 polymer ?
#
loop_
_entity_poly.entity_id
_entity_poly.type
_entity_poly.pdbx_seq_one_letter_code
_entity_poly.pdbx_strand_id
1 'polypeptide(L)'
;AGAHTIGQAACTNFRSRIYGETNINAAYAASLQGNCTRSGGDGNLAPLDVSTPDAFDNAYYGNLVSQRGFLHSDQQLLNGGSTDALVRTYASSAAQ
;
A
#
# COMPACT_ATOMS: atom_id res chain seq x y z
N ALA A 1 7.27 2.98 8.02
CA ALA A 1 6.75 2.13 6.94
C ALA A 1 5.95 0.97 7.48
N GLY A 2 6.55 -0.02 8.16
CA GLY A 2 5.82 -1.19 8.68
C GLY A 2 4.61 -0.89 9.57
N ALA A 3 4.59 0.24 10.29
CA ALA A 3 3.43 0.69 11.05
C ALA A 3 2.15 0.89 10.19
N HIS A 4 2.26 1.04 8.87
CA HIS A 4 1.13 1.07 7.94
C HIS A 4 0.44 -0.30 7.75
N THR A 5 0.85 -1.34 8.49
CA THR A 5 0.07 -2.57 8.64
C THR A 5 -1.29 -2.34 9.31
N ILE A 6 -1.47 -1.21 10.01
CA ILE A 6 -2.75 -0.79 10.59
C ILE A 6 -3.10 0.65 10.19
N GLY A 7 -4.39 0.97 10.25
CA GLY A 7 -4.92 2.32 10.07
C GLY A 7 -5.37 2.62 8.65
N GLN A 8 -5.69 3.88 8.40
CA GLN A 8 -6.33 4.33 7.16
C GLN A 8 -5.69 5.64 6.68
N ALA A 9 -5.80 5.90 5.39
CA ALA A 9 -5.43 7.17 4.79
C ALA A 9 -6.56 7.72 3.90
N ALA A 10 -6.66 9.05 3.87
CA ALA A 10 -7.63 9.75 3.05
C ALA A 10 -7.24 9.74 1.57
N CYS A 11 -8.24 9.71 0.67
CA CYS A 11 -8.12 9.66 -0.79
C CYS A 11 -7.10 10.63 -1.37
N THR A 12 -7.04 11.86 -0.86
CA THR A 12 -6.04 12.84 -1.31
C THR A 12 -4.59 12.34 -1.23
N ASN A 13 -4.26 11.46 -0.28
CA ASN A 13 -2.91 10.94 -0.05
C ASN A 13 -2.50 9.81 -1.01
N PHE A 14 -3.45 9.14 -1.66
CA PHE A 14 -3.16 8.00 -2.56
C PHE A 14 -3.74 8.15 -3.96
N ARG A 15 -4.55 9.20 -4.22
CA ARG A 15 -5.19 9.45 -5.51
C ARG A 15 -4.18 9.52 -6.66
N SER A 16 -3.09 10.26 -6.49
CA SER A 16 -2.06 10.40 -7.54
C SER A 16 -1.50 9.04 -7.95
N ARG A 17 -1.25 8.16 -6.98
CA ARG A 17 -0.72 6.81 -7.21
C ARG A 17 -1.70 5.95 -8.01
N ILE A 18 -2.95 5.82 -7.56
CA ILE A 18 -3.91 4.90 -8.20
C ILE A 18 -4.34 5.34 -9.61
N TYR A 19 -4.07 6.59 -10.02
CA TYR A 19 -4.38 7.09 -11.36
C TYR A 19 -3.15 7.40 -12.23
N GLY A 20 -1.96 7.52 -11.64
CA GLY A 20 -0.76 8.05 -12.31
C GLY A 20 0.47 7.15 -12.27
N GLU A 21 0.48 6.09 -11.47
CA GLU A 21 1.65 5.21 -11.32
C GLU A 21 1.45 3.86 -11.98
N THR A 22 2.55 3.26 -12.46
CA THR A 22 2.55 1.96 -13.16
C THR A 22 3.06 0.83 -12.28
N ASN A 23 3.71 1.13 -11.15
CA ASN A 23 4.21 0.15 -10.18
C ASN A 23 3.14 -0.18 -9.12
N ILE A 24 1.91 -0.38 -9.55
CA ILE A 24 0.79 -0.79 -8.71
C ILE A 24 0.00 -1.89 -9.44
N ASN A 25 -0.42 -2.91 -8.69
CA ASN A 25 -1.28 -3.94 -9.22
C ASN A 25 -2.59 -3.30 -9.74
N ALA A 26 -2.89 -3.49 -11.03
CA ALA A 26 -4.00 -2.80 -11.69
C ALA A 26 -5.37 -3.13 -11.08
N ALA A 27 -5.60 -4.38 -10.66
CA ALA A 27 -6.85 -4.77 -10.01
C ALA A 27 -7.00 -4.12 -8.62
N TYR A 28 -5.89 -4.02 -7.88
CA TYR A 28 -5.86 -3.32 -6.60
C TYR A 28 -6.11 -1.82 -6.77
N ALA A 29 -5.46 -1.17 -7.74
CA ALA A 29 -5.71 0.23 -8.05
C ALA A 29 -7.19 0.47 -8.40
N ALA A 30 -7.77 -0.37 -9.27
CA ALA A 30 -9.20 -0.30 -9.62
C ALA A 30 -10.13 -0.46 -8.40
N SER A 31 -9.77 -1.33 -7.44
CA SER A 31 -10.55 -1.49 -6.20
C SER A 31 -10.58 -0.21 -5.35
N LEU A 32 -9.47 0.54 -5.31
CA LEU A 32 -9.38 1.81 -4.59
C LEU A 32 -10.11 2.95 -5.31
N GLN A 33 -10.13 2.93 -6.66
CA GLN A 33 -10.79 3.95 -7.48
C GLN A 33 -12.30 4.01 -7.25
N GLY A 34 -12.94 2.90 -6.83
CA GLY A 34 -14.36 2.88 -6.47
C GLY A 34 -14.71 3.79 -5.28
N ASN A 35 -13.78 3.97 -4.33
CA ASN A 35 -13.93 4.84 -3.17
C ASN A 35 -13.19 6.18 -3.30
N CYS A 36 -12.26 6.29 -4.26
CA CYS A 36 -11.43 7.46 -4.51
C CYS A 36 -11.50 7.85 -5.99
N THR A 37 -12.47 8.70 -6.33
CA THR A 37 -12.66 9.23 -7.69
C THR A 37 -11.52 10.18 -8.09
N ARG A 38 -11.36 10.41 -9.40
CA ARG A 38 -10.33 11.34 -9.95
C ARG A 38 -10.43 12.77 -9.39
N SER A 39 -11.61 13.17 -8.96
CA SER A 39 -11.88 14.45 -8.31
C SER A 39 -12.98 14.27 -7.26
N GLY A 40 -12.95 15.09 -6.20
CA GLY A 40 -13.88 14.98 -5.08
C GLY A 40 -13.59 13.80 -4.15
N GLY A 41 -14.30 13.73 -3.02
CA GLY A 41 -14.12 12.64 -2.05
C GLY A 41 -12.76 12.63 -1.35
N ASP A 42 -12.09 13.78 -1.23
CA ASP A 42 -10.72 13.89 -0.69
C ASP A 42 -10.55 13.24 0.69
N GLY A 43 -11.60 13.28 1.52
CA GLY A 43 -11.64 12.71 2.85
C GLY A 43 -12.02 11.23 2.92
N ASN A 44 -12.36 10.58 1.79
CA ASN A 44 -12.75 9.17 1.80
C ASN A 44 -11.57 8.32 2.27
N LEU A 45 -11.79 7.52 3.31
CA LEU A 45 -10.76 6.70 3.93
C LEU A 45 -10.70 5.32 3.27
N ALA A 46 -9.49 4.78 3.14
CA ALA A 46 -9.25 3.39 2.79
C ALA A 46 -8.09 2.83 3.65
N PRO A 47 -8.10 1.51 3.95
CA PRO A 47 -7.12 0.91 4.85
C PRO A 47 -5.73 0.87 4.22
N LEU A 48 -4.71 1.18 5.00
CA LEU A 48 -3.30 1.15 4.58
C LEU A 48 -2.83 -0.28 4.29
N ASP A 49 -3.35 -1.26 5.02
CA ASP A 49 -3.20 -2.69 4.76
C ASP A 49 -4.51 -3.28 4.27
N VAL A 50 -4.51 -3.78 3.03
CA VAL A 50 -5.69 -4.39 2.41
C VAL A 50 -5.91 -5.85 2.84
N SER A 51 -4.90 -6.49 3.42
CA SER A 51 -4.93 -7.89 3.82
C SER A 51 -5.41 -8.03 5.27
N THR A 52 -4.91 -7.20 6.19
CA THR A 52 -5.25 -7.24 7.62
C THR A 52 -5.37 -5.83 8.24
N PRO A 53 -6.40 -5.03 7.87
CA PRO A 53 -6.49 -3.59 8.19
C PRO A 53 -6.32 -3.18 9.66
N ASP A 54 -6.68 -4.07 10.59
CA ASP A 54 -6.73 -3.82 12.03
C ASP A 54 -5.74 -4.69 12.83
N ALA A 55 -4.94 -5.54 12.18
CA ALA A 55 -3.97 -6.39 12.84
C ALA A 55 -2.55 -5.86 12.66
N PHE A 56 -1.79 -5.81 13.74
CA PHE A 56 -0.37 -5.50 13.66
C PHE A 56 0.41 -6.78 13.32
N ASP A 57 0.73 -6.95 12.04
CA ASP A 57 1.47 -8.10 11.53
C ASP A 57 2.41 -7.68 10.38
N ASN A 58 2.87 -8.63 9.57
CA ASN A 58 3.79 -8.38 8.46
C ASN A 58 3.11 -8.43 7.08
N ALA A 59 1.77 -8.49 7.00
CA ALA A 59 1.02 -8.51 5.75
C ALA A 59 1.30 -7.27 4.89
N TYR A 60 1.61 -6.13 5.52
CA TYR A 60 2.12 -4.92 4.88
C TYR A 60 3.24 -5.22 3.87
N TYR A 61 4.24 -6.01 4.26
CA TYR A 61 5.37 -6.34 3.39
C TYR A 61 4.95 -7.32 2.28
N GLY A 62 4.04 -8.25 2.56
CA GLY A 62 3.43 -9.12 1.55
C GLY A 62 2.65 -8.34 0.49
N ASN A 63 1.98 -7.26 0.88
CA ASN A 63 1.33 -6.34 -0.05
C ASN A 63 2.36 -5.66 -0.97
N LEU A 64 3.51 -5.20 -0.45
CA LEU A 64 4.55 -4.58 -1.28
C LEU A 64 5.07 -5.56 -2.34
N VAL A 65 5.33 -6.82 -1.96
CA VAL A 65 5.77 -7.88 -2.88
C VAL A 65 4.75 -8.13 -4.00
N SER A 66 3.46 -7.96 -3.69
CA SER A 66 2.35 -8.12 -4.64
C SER A 66 2.02 -6.83 -5.43
N GLN A 67 2.86 -5.79 -5.33
CA GLN A 67 2.62 -4.44 -5.88
C GLN A 67 1.31 -3.80 -5.37
N ARG A 68 0.92 -4.13 -4.15
CA ARG A 68 -0.27 -3.62 -3.44
C ARG A 68 0.11 -2.62 -2.34
N GLY A 69 1.28 -2.00 -2.42
CA GLY A 69 1.63 -0.87 -1.54
C GLY A 69 0.64 0.28 -1.72
N PHE A 70 0.05 0.73 -0.60
CA PHE A 70 -1.07 1.68 -0.59
C PHE A 70 -0.63 3.09 -0.97
N LEU A 71 0.39 3.64 -0.31
CA LEU A 71 0.97 4.94 -0.66
C LEU A 71 2.11 4.79 -1.67
N HIS A 72 2.43 5.90 -2.35
CA HIS A 72 3.64 5.99 -3.17
C HIS A 72 4.89 5.59 -2.37
N SER A 73 5.06 6.20 -1.20
CA SER A 73 6.19 5.95 -0.30
C SER A 73 6.31 4.50 0.14
N ASP A 74 5.19 3.78 0.26
CA ASP A 74 5.21 2.36 0.64
C ASP A 74 5.85 1.52 -0.47
N GLN A 75 5.40 1.70 -1.71
CA GLN A 75 5.89 0.89 -2.82
C GLN A 75 7.33 1.23 -3.21
N GLN A 76 7.81 2.43 -2.89
CA GLN A 76 9.22 2.78 -3.11
C GLN A 76 10.20 1.95 -2.27
N LEU A 77 9.73 1.28 -1.22
CA LEU A 77 10.56 0.36 -0.44
C LEU A 77 10.88 -0.94 -1.20
N LEU A 78 10.10 -1.27 -2.22
CA LEU A 78 10.31 -2.43 -3.09
C LEU A 78 10.15 -2.02 -4.56
N ASN A 79 11.18 -1.36 -5.09
CA ASN A 79 11.18 -0.82 -6.45
C ASN A 79 12.59 -0.85 -7.08
N GLY A 80 13.39 -1.89 -6.78
CA GLY A 80 14.75 -2.05 -7.29
C GLY A 80 15.80 -1.27 -6.50
N GLY A 81 15.50 -0.90 -5.25
CA GLY A 81 16.37 -0.10 -4.39
C GLY A 81 17.13 -0.92 -3.35
N SER A 82 17.88 -0.23 -2.49
CA SER A 82 18.65 -0.85 -1.40
C SER A 82 17.78 -1.50 -0.32
N THR A 83 16.50 -1.16 -0.23
CA THR A 83 15.55 -1.69 0.76
C THR A 83 14.86 -2.98 0.33
N ASP A 84 14.97 -3.37 -0.94
CA ASP A 84 14.25 -4.51 -1.52
C ASP A 84 14.50 -5.82 -0.76
N ALA A 85 15.77 -6.10 -0.44
CA ALA A 85 16.16 -7.32 0.28
C ALA A 85 15.52 -7.38 1.68
N LEU A 86 15.48 -6.25 2.39
CA LEU A 86 14.90 -6.17 3.72
C LEU A 86 13.38 -6.37 3.69
N VAL A 87 12.69 -5.75 2.73
CA VAL A 87 11.24 -5.94 2.53
C VAL A 87 10.90 -7.41 2.27
N ARG A 88 11.67 -8.09 1.42
CA ARG A 88 11.46 -9.52 1.14
C ARG A 88 11.67 -10.39 2.38
N THR A 89 12.69 -10.09 3.18
CA THR A 89 12.94 -10.76 4.47
C THR A 89 11.74 -10.60 5.40
N TYR A 90 11.24 -9.38 5.57
CA TYR A 90 10.10 -9.10 6.45
C TYR A 90 8.79 -9.71 5.95
N ALA A 91 8.59 -9.81 4.63
CA ALA A 91 7.45 -10.53 4.05
C ALA A 91 7.51 -12.04 4.31
N SER A 92 8.70 -12.64 4.36
CA SER A 92 8.88 -14.09 4.58
C SER A 92 8.87 -14.52 6.05
N SER A 93 9.00 -13.59 7.00
CA SER A 93 9.14 -13.89 8.42
C SER A 93 8.35 -12.91 9.29
N ALA A 94 7.36 -13.42 10.02
CA ALA A 94 6.58 -12.64 11.00
C ALA A 94 7.35 -12.37 12.31
N ALA A 95 8.48 -13.07 12.53
CA ALA A 95 9.34 -12.84 13.68
C ALA A 95 10.41 -11.79 13.33
N GLN A 96 10.19 -10.56 13.82
CA GLN A 96 11.26 -9.63 14.21
C GLN A 96 10.95 -9.12 15.61
#